data_AF-A0A0C9WZR3-F1
#
_entry.id   AF-A0A0C9WZR3-F1
#
_cell.length_a   1.000
_cell.length_b   1.000
_cell.length_c   1.000
_cell.angle_alpha   90.00
_cell.angle_beta   90.00
_cell.angle_gamma   90.00
#
_symmetry.space_group_name_H-M   'P 1'
#
loop_
_entity.id
_entity.type
_entity.pdbx_description
1 polymer ?
#
loop_
_entity_poly.entity_id
_entity_poly.type
_entity_poly.pdbx_seq_one_letter_code
_entity_poly.pdbx_strand_id
1 'polypeptide(L)'
;IGRRFETTLSNSPLGKKARENNHRCLVGAFHGHAHNHLCQSRFLATYVEGLGLEDLEGCERFFSKSNALAPGTRHASTFHRRQAISEYALFTDKFE
;
A
#
# COMPACT_ATOMS: atom_id res chain seq x y z
N ILE A 1 -8.37 -2.33 -10.61
CA ILE A 1 -7.48 -2.35 -9.42
C ILE A 1 -8.23 -2.93 -8.22
N GLY A 2 -9.38 -2.37 -7.82
CA GLY A 2 -10.18 -2.84 -6.66
C GLY A 2 -10.48 -4.35 -6.60
N ARG A 3 -11.34 -4.88 -7.49
CA ARG A 3 -11.72 -6.31 -7.48
C ARG A 3 -10.52 -7.27 -7.55
N ARG A 4 -9.53 -6.93 -8.39
CA ARG A 4 -8.36 -7.79 -8.61
C ARG A 4 -7.54 -7.92 -7.32
N PHE A 5 -7.32 -6.80 -6.61
CA PHE A 5 -6.62 -6.80 -5.33
C PHE A 5 -7.40 -7.53 -4.24
N GLU A 6 -8.73 -7.37 -4.19
CA GLU A 6 -9.58 -8.12 -3.25
C GLU A 6 -9.43 -9.64 -3.45
N THR A 7 -9.39 -10.10 -4.70
CA THR A 7 -9.17 -11.52 -5.04
C THR A 7 -7.76 -11.98 -4.65
N THR A 8 -6.73 -11.20 -4.98
CA THR A 8 -5.35 -11.49 -4.60
C THR A 8 -5.20 -11.60 -3.08
N LEU A 9 -5.75 -10.65 -2.34
CA LEU A 9 -5.70 -10.62 -0.88
C LEU A 9 -6.42 -11.83 -0.27
N SER A 10 -7.61 -12.15 -0.78
CA SER A 10 -8.40 -13.29 -0.34
C SER A 10 -7.68 -14.64 -0.54
N ASN A 11 -6.90 -14.77 -1.61
CA ASN A 11 -6.12 -15.97 -1.93
C ASN A 11 -4.72 -15.98 -1.30
N SER A 12 -4.34 -14.92 -0.58
CA SER A 12 -3.04 -14.83 0.07
C SER A 12 -3.09 -15.36 1.51
N PRO A 13 -1.93 -15.62 2.15
CA PRO A 13 -1.87 -15.91 3.59
C PRO A 13 -2.49 -14.82 4.47
N LEU A 14 -2.62 -13.59 3.95
CA LEU A 14 -3.23 -12.47 4.66
C LEU A 14 -4.77 -12.45 4.58
N GLY A 15 -5.39 -13.30 3.75
CA GLY A 15 -6.84 -13.26 3.52
C GLY A 15 -7.68 -13.45 4.78
N LYS A 16 -7.25 -14.32 5.71
CA LYS A 16 -7.90 -14.48 7.02
C LYS A 16 -7.83 -13.19 7.83
N LYS A 17 -6.63 -12.63 7.98
CA LYS A 17 -6.39 -11.38 8.74
C LYS A 17 -7.13 -10.19 8.11
N ALA A 18 -7.17 -10.10 6.79
CA ALA A 18 -7.91 -9.06 6.08
C ALA A 18 -9.41 -9.08 6.42
N ARG A 19 -10.02 -10.27 6.43
CA ARG A 19 -11.44 -10.43 6.82
C ARG A 19 -11.68 -10.09 8.28
N GLU A 20 -10.82 -10.57 9.18
CA GLU A 20 -10.92 -10.29 10.62
C GLU A 20 -10.82 -8.79 10.93
N ASN A 21 -10.08 -8.03 10.13
CA ASN A 21 -9.94 -6.58 10.29
C ASN A 21 -10.90 -5.76 9.42
N ASN A 22 -11.91 -6.39 8.80
CA ASN A 22 -12.84 -5.73 7.88
C ASN A 22 -12.15 -4.88 6.79
N HIS A 23 -10.99 -5.35 6.31
CA HIS A 23 -10.21 -4.62 5.31
C HIS A 23 -10.99 -4.51 3.99
N ARG A 24 -11.04 -3.30 3.44
CA ARG A 24 -11.63 -3.01 2.12
C ARG A 24 -10.54 -2.53 1.17
N CYS A 25 -10.45 -3.17 0.00
CA CYS A 25 -9.62 -2.67 -1.08
C CYS A 25 -10.26 -1.42 -1.70
N LEU A 26 -9.44 -0.50 -2.18
CA LEU A 26 -9.87 0.79 -2.73
C LEU A 26 -9.29 1.01 -4.12
N VAL A 27 -9.86 1.98 -4.83
CA VAL A 27 -9.35 2.52 -6.08
C VAL A 27 -9.26 4.04 -5.91
N GLY A 28 -8.08 4.59 -6.20
CA GLY A 28 -7.83 6.02 -6.13
C GLY A 28 -8.74 6.80 -7.08
N ALA A 29 -9.15 8.00 -6.67
CA ALA A 29 -10.11 8.81 -7.42
C ALA A 29 -9.62 9.13 -8.85
N PHE A 30 -8.31 9.35 -9.01
CA PHE A 30 -7.68 9.73 -10.28
C PHE A 30 -7.86 8.70 -11.40
N HIS A 31 -7.72 7.42 -11.10
CA HIS A 31 -7.91 6.33 -12.08
C HIS A 31 -9.22 5.55 -11.88
N GLY A 32 -9.99 5.87 -10.84
CA GLY A 32 -11.27 5.24 -10.54
C GLY A 32 -12.28 5.33 -11.67
N HIS A 33 -12.34 6.48 -12.35
CA HIS A 33 -13.26 6.73 -13.47
C HIS A 33 -12.95 5.88 -14.73
N ALA A 34 -11.74 5.32 -14.83
CA ALA A 34 -11.38 4.40 -15.90
C ALA A 34 -11.91 2.97 -15.68
N HIS A 35 -12.49 2.67 -14.51
CA HIS A 35 -13.08 1.37 -14.22
C HIS A 35 -14.56 1.28 -14.61
N ASN A 36 -15.11 0.08 -14.73
CA ASN A 36 -16.54 -0.10 -14.95
C ASN A 36 -17.38 0.37 -13.75
N HIS A 37 -18.66 0.68 -14.00
CA HIS A 37 -19.58 1.22 -13.00
C HIS A 37 -19.62 0.39 -11.70
N LEU A 38 -19.71 -0.94 -11.79
CA LEU A 38 -19.73 -1.81 -10.61
C LEU A 38 -18.48 -1.67 -9.74
N CYS A 39 -17.30 -1.53 -10.37
CA CYS A 39 -16.05 -1.31 -9.65
C CYS A 39 -15.99 0.08 -9.04
N GLN A 40 -16.51 1.10 -9.74
CA GLN A 40 -16.60 2.46 -9.21
C GLN A 40 -17.49 2.50 -7.95
N SER A 41 -18.71 1.98 -8.01
CA SER A 41 -19.65 2.01 -6.88
C SER A 41 -19.16 1.25 -5.64
N ARG A 42 -18.32 0.22 -5.82
CA ARG A 42 -17.85 -0.62 -4.71
C ARG A 42 -16.51 -0.20 -4.10
N PHE A 43 -15.60 0.34 -4.91
CA PHE A 43 -14.20 0.53 -4.53
C PHE A 43 -13.67 1.96 -4.69
N LEU A 44 -14.41 2.87 -5.34
CA LEU A 44 -13.97 4.26 -5.43
C LEU A 44 -13.93 4.89 -4.04
N ALA A 45 -12.82 5.54 -3.69
CA ALA A 45 -12.63 6.16 -2.38
C ALA A 45 -13.79 7.10 -1.97
N THR A 46 -14.40 7.80 -2.94
CA THR A 46 -15.56 8.69 -2.74
C THR A 46 -16.76 8.01 -2.08
N TYR A 47 -16.92 6.69 -2.24
CA TYR A 47 -18.07 5.93 -1.73
C TYR A 47 -17.72 5.04 -0.53
N VAL A 48 -16.55 5.24 0.10
CA VAL A 48 -16.15 4.48 1.28
C VAL A 48 -16.13 5.39 2.50
N GLU A 49 -17.00 5.06 3.45
CA GLU A 49 -17.13 5.76 4.72
C GLU A 49 -15.82 5.67 5.54
N GLY A 50 -15.45 6.78 6.18
CA GLY A 50 -14.22 6.91 6.96
C GLY A 50 -12.99 7.39 6.15
N LEU A 51 -13.11 7.56 4.83
CA LEU A 51 -12.07 8.18 4.00
C LEU A 51 -12.24 9.71 3.90
N GLY A 52 -11.14 10.39 3.56
CA GLY A 52 -11.11 11.83 3.32
C GLY A 52 -10.18 12.63 4.24
N LEU A 53 -9.64 12.00 5.30
CA LEU A 53 -8.62 12.60 6.16
C LEU A 53 -7.20 12.43 5.59
N GLU A 54 -6.96 11.38 4.82
CA GLU A 54 -5.69 11.09 4.18
C GLU A 54 -5.85 10.94 2.67
N ASP A 55 -4.78 11.21 1.92
CA ASP A 55 -4.72 11.14 0.46
C ASP A 55 -4.59 9.70 -0.08
N LEU A 56 -4.33 8.72 0.78
CA LEU A 56 -4.04 7.32 0.44
C LEU A 56 -2.75 7.14 -0.39
N GLU A 57 -1.87 8.14 -0.43
CA GLU A 57 -0.59 8.11 -1.16
C GLU A 57 0.60 7.80 -0.22
N GLY A 58 0.34 7.50 1.06
CA GLY A 58 1.39 7.24 2.06
C GLY A 58 2.38 6.14 1.64
N CYS A 59 1.87 5.02 1.12
CA CYS A 59 2.71 3.95 0.60
C CYS A 59 3.56 4.40 -0.59
N GLU A 60 3.00 5.17 -1.53
CA GLU A 60 3.70 5.66 -2.70
C GLU A 60 4.84 6.60 -2.30
N ARG A 61 4.55 7.53 -1.37
CA ARG A 61 5.55 8.44 -0.77
C ARG A 61 6.66 7.66 -0.05
N PHE A 62 6.30 6.69 0.79
CA PHE A 62 7.26 5.84 1.51
C PHE A 62 8.21 5.11 0.55
N PHE A 63 7.67 4.40 -0.44
CA PHE A 63 8.48 3.63 -1.38
C PHE A 63 9.30 4.54 -2.30
N SER A 64 8.75 5.69 -2.71
CA SER A 64 9.48 6.71 -3.46
C SER A 64 10.73 7.18 -2.71
N LYS A 65 10.58 7.57 -1.44
CA LYS A 65 11.69 7.99 -0.58
C LYS A 65 12.70 6.87 -0.33
N SER A 66 12.22 5.62 -0.18
CA SER A 66 13.07 4.45 0.09
C SER A 66 14.10 4.16 -1.02
N ASN A 67 13.88 4.68 -2.24
CA ASN A 67 14.86 4.58 -3.33
C ASN A 67 16.22 5.20 -2.97
N ALA A 68 16.27 6.12 -2.01
CA ALA A 68 17.52 6.68 -1.50
C ALA A 68 18.46 5.63 -0.89
N LEU A 69 17.95 4.45 -0.48
CA LEU A 69 18.76 3.33 0.00
C LEU A 69 19.51 2.60 -1.12
N ALA A 70 19.07 2.74 -2.38
CA ALA A 70 19.58 1.92 -3.48
C ALA A 70 21.09 2.07 -3.71
N PRO A 71 21.70 3.28 -3.69
CA PRO A 71 23.14 3.42 -3.87
C PRO A 71 23.96 2.73 -2.78
N GLY A 72 23.57 2.88 -1.51
CA GLY A 72 24.29 2.31 -0.36
C GLY A 72 24.11 0.79 -0.20
N THR A 73 22.97 0.26 -0.65
CA THR A 73 22.66 -1.17 -0.51
C THR A 73 23.05 -2.02 -1.72
N ARG A 74 23.34 -1.41 -2.88
CA ARG A 74 23.67 -2.10 -4.14
C ARG A 74 24.82 -3.09 -4.00
N HIS A 75 25.86 -2.72 -3.26
CA HIS A 75 27.06 -3.53 -3.08
C HIS A 75 27.19 -4.11 -1.66
N ALA A 76 26.17 -3.93 -0.83
CA ALA A 76 26.14 -4.45 0.52
C ALA A 76 25.91 -5.97 0.54
N SER A 77 26.44 -6.65 1.56
CA SER A 77 26.10 -8.04 1.82
C SER A 77 24.59 -8.18 2.08
N THR A 78 24.05 -9.40 1.91
CA THR A 78 22.62 -9.66 2.18
C THR A 78 22.20 -9.24 3.59
N PHE A 79 23.09 -9.41 4.57
CA PHE A 79 22.85 -8.97 5.95
C PHE A 79 22.72 -7.44 6.04
N HIS A 80 23.74 -6.70 5.58
CA HIS A 80 23.75 -5.23 5.68
C HIS A 80 22.65 -4.57 4.85
N ARG A 81 22.30 -5.15 3.69
CA ARG A 81 21.14 -4.67 2.91
C ARG A 81 19.84 -4.80 3.68
N ARG A 82 19.60 -5.96 4.33
CA ARG A 82 18.40 -6.17 5.14
C ARG A 82 18.39 -5.25 6.35
N GLN A 83 19.53 -5.09 7.02
CA GLN A 83 19.68 -4.17 8.14
C GLN A 83 19.33 -2.73 7.74
N ALA A 84 19.92 -2.21 6.65
CA ALA A 84 19.67 -0.84 6.19
C ALA A 84 18.18 -0.60 5.84
N ILE A 85 17.52 -1.57 5.20
CA ILE A 85 16.08 -1.49 4.89
C ILE A 85 15.25 -1.47 6.18
N SER A 86 15.55 -2.35 7.14
CA SER A 86 14.83 -2.41 8.42
C SER A 86 15.02 -1.14 9.24
N GLU A 87 16.25 -0.63 9.33
CA GLU A 87 16.56 0.61 10.06
C GLU A 87 15.86 1.82 9.43
N TYR A 88 15.85 1.91 8.09
CA TYR A 88 15.11 2.95 7.38
C TYR A 88 13.61 2.89 7.67
N ALA A 89 13.01 1.70 7.62
CA ALA A 89 11.59 1.54 7.91
C ALA A 89 11.26 1.94 9.36
N LEU A 90 12.08 1.50 10.33
CA LEU A 90 11.93 1.86 11.74
C LEU A 90 12.11 3.35 12.02
N PHE A 91 13.04 4.01 11.31
CA PHE A 91 13.23 5.45 11.41
C PHE A 91 12.01 6.19 10.84
N THR A 92 11.58 5.81 9.63
CA THR A 92 10.46 6.47 8.96
C THR A 92 9.17 6.36 9.77
N ASP A 93 8.86 5.18 10.31
CA ASP A 93 7.66 4.95 11.15
C ASP A 93 7.65 5.78 12.46
N LYS A 94 8.82 6.15 12.99
CA LYS A 94 8.93 6.90 14.24
C LYS A 94 8.94 8.41 14.08
N PHE A 95 9.38 8.90 12.92
CA PHE A 95 9.76 10.29 12.75
C PHE A 95 9.09 10.98 11.55
N GLU A 96 8.42 10.23 10.66
CA GLU A 96 7.54 10.77 9.61
C GLU A 96 6.08 10.45 9.91
#